data_AF-A0A1Y6BQU8-F1
#
_entry.id   AF-A0A1Y6BQU8-F1
#
_cell.length_a   1.000
_cell.length_b   1.000
_cell.length_c   1.000
_cell.angle_alpha   90.00
_cell.angle_beta   90.00
_cell.angle_gamma   90.00
#
_symmetry.space_group_name_H-M   'P 1'
#
loop_
_entity.id
_entity.type
_entity.pdbx_description
1 polymer ?
#
loop_
_entity_poly.entity_id
_entity_poly.type
_entity_poly.pdbx_seq_one_letter_code
_entity_poly.pdbx_strand_id
1 'polypeptide(L)' 'MASSYTIGELLTEGYTVHGFCFGCGTGRPLDLAAIAARRGRQLQLLEMKRRLRCTVCRGRVEICLSS' A
#
# COMPACT_ATOMS: atom_id res chain seq x y z
N MET A 1 -4.97 9.80 13.49
CA MET A 1 -5.75 8.55 13.48
C MET A 1 -5.07 7.57 12.55
N ALA A 2 -4.53 6.47 13.07
CA ALA A 2 -3.98 5.40 12.22
C ALA A 2 -5.17 4.56 11.77
N SER A 3 -5.70 4.85 10.58
CA SER A 3 -6.89 4.15 10.11
C SER A 3 -6.55 2.69 9.80
N SER A 4 -7.21 1.79 10.52
CA SER A 4 -7.03 0.34 10.50
C SER A 4 -7.63 -0.33 9.26
N TYR A 5 -7.61 0.34 8.10
CA TYR A 5 -8.23 -0.19 6.89
C TYR A 5 -7.52 -1.47 6.43
N THR A 6 -8.31 -2.46 6.07
CA THR A 6 -7.85 -3.66 5.38
C THR A 6 -7.79 -3.42 3.88
N ILE A 7 -6.97 -4.19 3.17
CA ILE A 7 -6.94 -4.14 1.70
C ILE A 7 -8.31 -4.48 1.10
N GLY A 8 -9.05 -5.39 1.75
CA GLY A 8 -10.40 -5.77 1.33
C GLY A 8 -11.39 -4.62 1.36
N GLU A 9 -11.38 -3.79 2.40
CA GLU A 9 -12.21 -2.59 2.50
C GLU A 9 -11.84 -1.56 1.43
N LEU A 10 -10.54 -1.28 1.27
CA LEU A 10 -10.04 -0.33 0.26
C LEU A 10 -10.44 -0.74 -1.17
N LEU A 11 -10.39 -2.04 -1.48
CA LEU A 11 -10.86 -2.58 -2.76
C LEU A 11 -12.38 -2.47 -2.95
N THR A 12 -13.15 -2.59 -1.86
CA THR A 12 -14.62 -2.56 -1.90
C THR A 12 -15.13 -1.12 -2.03
N GLU A 13 -14.47 -0.18 -1.37
CA GLU A 13 -14.77 1.25 -1.44
C GLU A 13 -14.16 1.94 -2.67
N GLY A 14 -13.32 1.24 -3.44
CA GLY A 14 -12.74 1.76 -4.69
C GLY A 14 -11.55 2.70 -4.51
N TYR A 15 -10.90 2.69 -3.34
CA TYR A 15 -9.72 3.52 -3.10
C TYR A 15 -8.52 3.09 -3.93
N THR A 16 -7.78 4.08 -4.42
CA THR A 16 -6.46 3.85 -5.00
C THR A 16 -5.38 4.16 -3.98
N VAL A 17 -4.38 3.29 -3.91
CA VAL A 17 -3.29 3.39 -2.93
C VAL A 17 -1.98 3.63 -3.66
N HIS A 18 -1.29 4.70 -3.33
CA HIS A 18 -0.02 5.08 -3.94
C HIS A 18 1.13 4.80 -2.98
N GLY A 19 2.17 4.13 -3.46
CA GLY A 19 3.43 3.95 -2.75
C GLY A 19 4.46 4.98 -3.22
N PHE A 20 4.92 5.85 -2.32
CA PHE A 20 5.97 6.83 -2.58
C PHE A 20 7.26 6.47 -1.84
N CYS A 21 8.40 6.41 -2.54
CA CYS A 21 9.70 6.16 -1.93
C CYS A 21 10.47 7.45 -1.68
N PHE A 22 10.81 7.72 -0.41
CA PHE A 22 11.66 8.87 -0.05
C PHE A 22 13.12 8.76 -0.51
N GLY A 23 13.61 7.54 -0.74
CA GLY A 23 15.01 7.34 -1.13
C GLY A 23 15.28 7.71 -2.59
N CYS A 24 14.37 7.36 -3.50
CA CYS A 24 14.54 7.60 -4.95
C CYS A 24 13.47 8.52 -5.55
N GLY A 25 12.54 9.04 -4.76
CA GLY A 25 11.45 9.90 -5.21
C GLY A 25 10.40 9.21 -6.10
N THR A 26 10.48 7.88 -6.30
CA THR A 26 9.55 7.17 -7.17
C THR A 26 8.22 6.96 -6.45
N GLY A 27 7.12 7.43 -7.06
CA GLY A 27 5.75 7.16 -6.66
C GLY A 27 5.02 6.30 -7.70
N ARG A 28 4.36 5.23 -7.28
CA ARG A 28 3.53 4.38 -8.17
C ARG A 28 2.28 3.89 -7.46
N PRO A 29 1.15 3.70 -8.18
CA PRO A 29 -0.01 3.02 -7.62
C PRO A 29 0.36 1.59 -7.24
N LEU A 30 -0.19 1.12 -6.13
CA LEU A 30 -0.07 -0.25 -5.65
C LEU A 30 -1.27 -1.04 -6.17
N ASP A 31 -0.99 -2.20 -6.76
CA ASP A 31 -2.01 -3.14 -7.17
C ASP A 31 -2.56 -3.88 -5.93
N LEU A 32 -3.60 -3.29 -5.33
CA LEU A 32 -4.26 -3.86 -4.16
C LEU A 32 -4.87 -5.23 -4.45
N ALA A 33 -5.35 -5.49 -5.68
CA ALA A 33 -5.94 -6.77 -6.05
C ALA A 33 -4.88 -7.88 -6.07
N ALA A 34 -3.72 -7.61 -6.68
CA ALA A 34 -2.59 -8.54 -6.65
C ALA A 34 -2.06 -8.79 -5.23
N ILE A 35 -2.04 -7.76 -4.37
CA ILE A 35 -1.62 -7.91 -2.97
C ILE A 35 -2.64 -8.74 -2.19
N ALA A 36 -3.93 -8.46 -2.33
CA ALA A 36 -5.00 -9.23 -1.71
C ALA A 36 -4.97 -10.71 -2.14
N ALA A 37 -4.72 -10.99 -3.41
CA ALA A 37 -4.61 -12.35 -3.92
C ALA A 37 -3.42 -13.12 -3.30
N ARG A 38 -2.31 -12.44 -3.01
CA ARG A 38 -1.08 -13.07 -2.45
C ARG A 38 -1.03 -13.12 -0.92
N ARG A 39 -1.68 -12.18 -0.24
CA ARG A 39 -1.57 -11.99 1.22
C ARG A 39 -2.89 -12.07 1.97
N GLY A 40 -4.01 -12.15 1.25
CA GLY A 40 -5.36 -12.15 1.83
C GLY A 40 -5.95 -10.75 1.96
N ARG A 41 -7.28 -10.67 1.87
CA ARG A 41 -8.04 -9.41 1.97
C ARG A 41 -8.03 -8.77 3.36
N GLN A 42 -7.75 -9.57 4.40
CA GLN A 42 -7.70 -9.11 5.80
C GLN A 42 -6.37 -8.43 6.16
N LEU A 43 -5.40 -8.37 5.24
CA LEU A 43 -4.14 -7.68 5.49
C LEU A 43 -4.40 -6.19 5.80
N GLN A 44 -3.92 -5.74 6.95
CA GLN A 44 -4.04 -4.33 7.35
C GLN A 44 -3.08 -3.45 6.55
N LEU A 45 -3.55 -2.26 6.17
CA LEU A 45 -2.74 -1.28 5.43
C LEU A 45 -1.48 -0.87 6.21
N LEU A 46 -1.57 -0.77 7.55
CA LEU A 46 -0.43 -0.46 8.39
C LEU A 46 0.63 -1.57 8.38
N GLU A 47 0.22 -2.82 8.39
CA GLU A 47 1.13 -3.96 8.28
C GLU A 47 1.79 -3.99 6.90
N MET A 48 1.02 -3.71 5.85
CA MET A 48 1.55 -3.55 4.49
C MET A 48 2.60 -2.43 4.41
N LYS A 49 2.32 -1.24 5.00
CA LYS A 49 3.26 -0.10 5.05
C LYS A 49 4.61 -0.47 5.65
N ARG A 50 4.61 -1.27 6.73
CA ARG A 50 5.86 -1.68 7.41
C ARG A 50 6.73 -2.59 6.53
N ARG A 51 6.09 -3.45 5.73
CA ARG A 51 6.75 -4.44 4.87
C ARG A 51 7.12 -3.92 3.48
N LEU A 52 6.50 -2.84 3.02
CA LEU A 52 6.79 -2.25 1.72
C LEU A 52 8.22 -1.70 1.64
N ARG A 53 8.85 -1.97 0.50
CA ARG A 53 10.19 -1.52 0.14
C ARG A 53 10.18 -1.13 -1.32
N CYS A 54 10.95 -0.10 -1.66
CA CYS A 54 11.10 0.32 -3.04
C CYS A 54 11.81 -0.77 -3.84
N THR A 55 11.30 -1.13 -5.01
CA THR A 55 11.93 -2.12 -5.88
C THR A 55 13.23 -1.60 -6.52
N VAL A 56 13.39 -0.28 -6.62
CA VAL A 56 14.57 0.38 -7.21
C VAL A 56 15.69 0.53 -6.19
N CYS A 57 15.45 1.25 -5.09
CA CYS A 57 16.51 1.58 -4.12
C CYS A 57 16.41 0.81 -2.79
N ARG A 58 15.42 -0.09 -2.63
CA ARG A 58 15.13 -0.81 -1.38
C ARG A 58 14.83 0.09 -0.18
N GLY A 59 14.64 1.39 -0.40
CA GLY A 59 14.31 2.38 0.63
C GLY A 59 12.91 2.22 1.22
N ARG A 60 12.64 2.99 2.27
CA ARG A 60 11.33 3.07 2.91
C ARG A 60 10.30 3.69 1.97
N VAL A 61 9.11 3.13 1.97
CA VAL A 61 7.97 3.57 1.17
C VAL A 61 6.88 4.09 2.12
N GLU A 62 6.31 5.22 1.78
CA GLU A 62 5.07 5.71 2.36
C GLU A 62 3.89 5.44 1.46
N ILE A 63 2.74 5.35 2.12
CA ILE A 63 1.48 5.06 1.46
C ILE A 63 0.61 6.29 1.57
N CYS A 64 0.07 6.72 0.43
CA CYS A 64 -0.95 7.74 0.33
C CYS A 64 -2.24 7.08 -0.19
N LEU A 65 -3.36 7.39 0.44
CA LEU A 65 -4.68 7.00 -0.03
C LEU A 65 -5.21 8.13 -0.93
N SER A 66 -5.85 7.77 -2.03
CA SER A 66 -6.52 8.70 -2.94
C SER A 66 -7.90 8.12 -3.27
N SER A 67 -8.94 8.92 -3.02
CA SER A 67 -10.33 8.63 -3.36
C SER A 67 -10.65 9.02 -4.79
#